data_AF-A0A354BGD3-F1
#
_entry.id   AF-A0A354BGD3-F1
#
_cell.length_a   1.000
_cell.length_b   1.000
_cell.length_c   1.000
_cell.angle_alpha   90.00
_cell.angle_beta   90.00
_cell.angle_gamma   90.00
#
_symmetry.space_group_name_H-M   'P 1'
#
loop_
_entity.id
_entity.type
_entity.pdbx_description
1 polymer ?
#
loop_
_entity_poly.entity_id
_entity_poly.type
_entity_poly.pdbx_seq_one_letter_code
_entity_poly.pdbx_strand_id
1 'polypeptide(L)' 'VFFVSPACVTLPTISLTGELLAHLKDSLRVAIGETLWLNDGQGTRYHVEISDVSKHA' A
#
# COMPACT_ATOMS: atom_id res chain seq x y z
N VAL A 1 -5.66 7.45 -5.78
CA VAL A 1 -5.23 6.08 -6.15
C VAL A 1 -3.72 6.07 -6.18
N PHE A 2 -3.07 5.12 -5.52
CA PHE A 2 -1.61 5.01 -5.49
C PHE A 2 -1.15 3.92 -6.45
N PHE A 3 -0.03 4.15 -7.12
CA PHE A 3 0.56 3.17 -8.02
C PHE A 3 1.53 2.29 -7.25
N VAL A 4 1.43 0.98 -7.47
CA VAL A 4 2.28 -0.04 -6.86
C VAL A 4 2.88 -0.90 -7.95
N SER A 5 4.08 -1.42 -7.73
CA SER A 5 4.64 -2.43 -8.62
C SER A 5 3.80 -3.72 -8.52
N PRO A 6 3.53 -4.43 -9.62
CA PRO A 6 2.93 -5.77 -9.56
C PRO A 6 3.70 -6.73 -8.66
N ALA A 7 5.01 -6.53 -8.49
CA ALA A 7 5.84 -7.33 -7.58
C ALA A 7 5.48 -7.18 -6.09
N CYS A 8 4.77 -6.10 -5.72
CA CYS A 8 4.27 -5.88 -4.36
C CYS A 8 2.97 -6.66 -4.08
N VAL A 9 2.33 -7.21 -5.11
CA VAL A 9 1.02 -7.85 -5.02
C VAL A 9 1.20 -9.36 -4.85
N THR A 10 0.88 -9.87 -3.65
CA THR A 10 0.83 -11.30 -3.35
C THR A 10 -0.49 -11.61 -2.65
N LEU A 11 -1.55 -11.78 -3.45
CA LEU A 11 -2.90 -11.92 -2.93
C LEU A 11 -3.00 -13.02 -1.86
N PRO A 12 -3.74 -12.77 -0.76
CA PRO A 12 -4.63 -11.63 -0.53
C PRO A 12 -3.95 -10.36 0.01
N THR A 13 -2.61 -10.33 0.11
CA THR A 13 -1.86 -9.25 0.75
C THR A 13 -1.09 -8.40 -0.27
N ILE A 14 -1.01 -7.09 -0.04
CA ILE A 14 -0.12 -6.19 -0.80
C ILE A 14 0.86 -5.58 0.18
N SER A 15 2.16 -5.84 -0.04
CA SER A 15 3.23 -5.36 0.84
C SER A 15 3.95 -4.19 0.21
N LEU A 16 3.92 -3.03 0.86
CA LEU A 16 4.59 -1.81 0.39
C LEU A 16 5.83 -1.53 1.21
N THR A 17 6.92 -1.20 0.53
CA THR A 17 8.19 -0.80 1.14
C THR A 17 8.74 0.44 0.42
N GLY A 18 9.77 1.06 0.99
CA GLY A 18 10.46 2.20 0.39
C GLY A 18 9.64 3.50 0.41
N GLU A 19 9.80 4.32 -0.63
CA GLU A 19 9.29 5.70 -0.67
C GLU A 19 7.77 5.79 -0.60
N LEU A 20 7.04 4.86 -1.22
CA LEU A 20 5.58 4.87 -1.17
C LEU A 20 5.06 4.62 0.25
N LEU A 21 5.68 3.69 0.99
CA LEU A 21 5.36 3.48 2.40
C LEU A 21 5.64 4.75 3.23
N ALA A 22 6.80 5.38 3.02
CA ALA A 22 7.15 6.62 3.71
C ALA A 22 6.15 7.74 3.39
N HIS A 23 5.72 7.88 2.14
CA HIS A 23 4.72 8.87 1.74
C HIS A 23 3.36 8.62 2.41
N LEU A 24 2.86 7.37 2.34
CA LEU A 24 1.59 6.99 2.97
C LEU A 24 1.63 7.22 4.49
N LYS A 25 2.71 6.80 5.15
CA LYS A 25 2.85 6.86 6.61
C LYS A 25 3.15 8.26 7.12
N ASP A 26 4.11 8.97 6.52
CA ASP A 26 4.65 10.20 7.10
C ASP A 26 3.96 11.45 6.55
N SER A 27 3.56 11.44 5.27
CA SER A 27 2.84 12.57 4.66
C SER A 27 1.33 12.46 4.86
N LEU A 28 0.76 11.31 4.54
CA LEU A 28 -0.69 11.10 4.59
C LEU A 28 -1.18 10.57 5.93
N ARG A 29 -0.26 10.09 6.79
CA ARG A 29 -0.54 9.63 8.16
C ARG A 29 -1.62 8.57 8.21
N VAL A 30 -1.59 7.65 7.24
CA VAL A 30 -2.57 6.57 7.15
C VAL A 30 -2.51 5.68 8.40
N ALA A 31 -3.67 5.17 8.81
CA ALA A 31 -3.83 4.35 10.00
C ALA A 31 -4.33 2.93 9.67
N ILE A 32 -4.07 2.00 10.58
CA ILE A 32 -4.66 0.65 10.51
C ILE A 32 -6.19 0.76 10.51
N GLY A 33 -6.84 -0.02 9.65
CA GLY A 33 -8.29 0.01 9.42
C GLY A 33 -8.74 1.02 8.37
N GLU A 34 -7.86 1.92 7.89
CA GLU A 34 -8.19 2.78 6.77
C GLU A 34 -8.11 2.05 5.44
N THR A 35 -8.98 2.43 4.50
CA THR A 35 -9.04 1.83 3.17
C THR A 35 -8.41 2.71 2.11
N LEU A 36 -7.64 2.11 1.20
CA LEU A 36 -6.98 2.78 0.08
C LEU A 36 -7.28 2.09 -1.25
N TRP A 37 -7.19 2.88 -2.32
CA TRP A 37 -7.18 2.36 -3.69
C TRP A 37 -5.76 2.30 -4.23
N LEU A 38 -5.32 1.09 -4.58
CA LEU A 38 -4.05 0.80 -5.23
C LEU A 38 -4.26 0.39 -6.70
N ASN A 39 -3.32 0.70 -7.56
CA ASN A 39 -3.30 0.31 -8.98
C ASN A 39 -1.93 -0.26 -9.34
N ASP A 40 -1.88 -1.41 -10.02
CA ASP A 40 -0.62 -2.09 -10.37
C ASP A 40 0.04 -1.60 -11.67
N GLY A 41 -0.54 -0.58 -12.32
CA GLY A 41 -0.09 -0.08 -13.63
C GLY A 41 -0.42 -1.01 -14.80
N GLN A 42 -1.01 -2.19 -14.55
CA GLN A 42 -1.45 -3.16 -15.56
C GLN A 42 -2.98 -3.16 -15.75
N GLY A 43 -3.66 -2.21 -15.12
CA GLY A 43 -5.11 -2.01 -15.24
C GLY A 43 -5.92 -2.60 -14.09
N THR A 44 -5.29 -3.32 -13.14
CA THR A 44 -6.00 -3.83 -11.97
C THR A 44 -6.01 -2.78 -10.86
N ARG A 45 -7.19 -2.63 -10.22
CA ARG A 45 -7.35 -1.78 -9.05
C ARG A 45 -7.74 -2.63 -7.85
N TYR A 46 -7.07 -2.38 -6.74
CA TYR A 46 -7.28 -3.08 -5.47
C TYR A 46 -7.85 -2.09 -4.46
N HIS A 47 -8.98 -2.46 -3.86
CA HIS A 47 -9.50 -1.80 -2.68
C HIS A 47 -8.99 -2.56 -1.47
N VAL A 48 -8.12 -1.94 -0.68
CA VAL A 48 -7.41 -2.59 0.42
C VAL A 48 -7.67 -1.87 1.73
N GLU A 49 -7.70 -2.61 2.82
CA GLU A 49 -7.62 -2.09 4.18
C GLU A 49 -6.17 -2.21 4.67
N ILE A 50 -5.67 -1.18 5.36
CA ILE A 50 -4.36 -1.23 5.98
C ILE A 50 -4.45 -2.12 7.23
N SER A 51 -3.78 -3.28 7.18
CA SER A 51 -3.75 -4.24 8.29
C SER A 51 -2.54 -4.09 9.21
N ASP A 52 -1.40 -3.61 8.69
CA ASP A 52 -0.17 -3.39 9.46
C ASP A 52 0.62 -2.20 8.91
N VAL A 53 1.28 -1.47 9.82
CA VAL A 53 2.27 -0.44 9.48
C VAL A 53 3.47 -0.59 10.42
N SER A 54 4.47 -1.34 9.99
CA SER A 54 5.69 -1.57 10.75
C SER A 54 6.92 -0.87 10.15
N LYS A 55 7.86 -0.46 11.01
CA LYS A 55 9.22 -0.13 10.60
C LYS A 55 10.05 -1.40 10.71
N HIS A 56 10.52 -1.94 9.58
CA HIS A 56 11.63 -2.89 9.64
C HIS A 56 12.90 -2.08 9.97
N ALA A 57 13.49 -2.39 11.12
CA ALA A 57 14.74 -1.80 11.61
C ALA A 57 15.96 -2.53 11.03
#